data_AF-A0A348TTZ2-F1
#
_entry.id   AF-A0A348TTZ2-F1
#
_cell.length_a   1.000
_cell.length_b   1.000
_cell.length_c   1.000
_cell.angle_alpha   90.00
_cell.angle_beta   90.00
_cell.angle_gamma   90.00
#
_symmetry.space_group_name_H-M   'P 1'
#
loop_
_entity.id
_entity.type
_entity.pdbx_description
1 polymer ?
#
loop_
_entity_poly.entity_id
_entity_poly.type
_entity_poly.pdbx_seq_one_letter_code
_entity_poly.pdbx_strand_id
1 'polypeptide(L)'
;MSWYAAGRWSGIFSYTSGLEQRNVTANVLRAALAQFAMLAIIVVGLKGYYYSRVFLASYFSLLYGIAWLYRLFLVQYLRNQMARGKWQRTYVLAGTHATAEALRTLTELRPELGWSYQGTFEGKMTAADELICAHAPGTSGYEAATGHALSAGMRFRFLPDMGPKYAGQMFLENLEGIPLFSHRREPLSNWSNAFLKRIFDVFTSLLLLVT
;
A
#
# COMPACT_ATOMS: atom_id res chain seq x y z
N MET A 1 -22.32 10.53 10.96
CA MET A 1 -21.43 11.32 10.09
C MET A 1 -19.94 11.16 10.43
N SER A 2 -19.54 11.10 11.70
CA SER A 2 -18.12 10.97 12.10
C SER A 2 -17.42 9.68 11.61
N TRP A 3 -18.13 8.54 11.60
CA TRP A 3 -17.55 7.24 11.21
C TRP A 3 -17.09 7.20 9.75
N TYR A 4 -17.95 7.67 8.83
CA TYR A 4 -17.64 7.65 7.39
C TYR A 4 -16.46 8.58 7.06
N ALA A 5 -16.43 9.78 7.67
CA ALA A 5 -15.34 10.72 7.49
C ALA A 5 -14.01 10.17 8.01
N ALA A 6 -13.99 9.62 9.23
CA ALA A 6 -12.79 9.03 9.82
C ALA A 6 -12.31 7.80 9.03
N GLY A 7 -13.23 6.95 8.58
CA GLY A 7 -12.89 5.77 7.78
C GLY A 7 -12.36 6.12 6.38
N ARG A 8 -12.90 7.17 5.75
CA ARG A 8 -12.38 7.66 4.46
C ARG A 8 -11.00 8.29 4.61
N TRP A 9 -10.76 9.07 5.67
CA TRP A 9 -9.46 9.66 5.97
C TRP A 9 -8.40 8.59 6.28
N SER A 10 -8.75 7.57 7.06
CA SER A 10 -7.78 6.51 7.42
C SER A 10 -7.50 5.52 6.29
N GLY A 11 -8.27 5.57 5.18
CA GLY A 11 -8.17 4.58 4.11
C GLY A 11 -8.64 3.19 4.53
N ILE A 12 -9.57 3.09 5.49
CA ILE A 12 -10.10 1.79 5.94
C ILE A 12 -10.91 1.08 4.85
N PHE A 13 -11.49 1.86 3.92
CA PHE A 13 -12.35 1.34 2.86
C PHE A 13 -11.60 1.07 1.55
N SER A 14 -10.43 1.67 1.34
CA SER A 14 -9.65 1.43 0.11
C SER A 14 -8.95 0.08 0.19
N TYR A 15 -9.11 -0.72 -0.86
CA TYR A 15 -8.33 -1.94 -1.09
C TYR A 15 -7.59 -1.74 -2.41
N THR A 16 -6.25 -1.72 -2.37
CA THR A 16 -5.46 -1.78 -3.60
C THR A 16 -4.86 -3.17 -3.73
N SER A 17 -5.02 -3.76 -4.91
CA SER A 17 -4.48 -5.06 -5.28
C SER A 17 -2.95 -5.07 -5.09
N GLY A 18 -2.44 -6.05 -4.36
CA GLY A 18 -1.00 -6.20 -4.08
C GLY A 18 -0.49 -5.58 -2.75
N LEU A 19 -1.35 -4.99 -1.91
CA LEU A 19 -0.93 -4.49 -0.60
C LEU A 19 -0.73 -5.58 0.46
N GLU A 20 0.35 -5.45 1.23
CA GLU A 20 0.62 -6.21 2.45
C GLU A 20 -0.51 -6.07 3.47
N GLN A 21 -0.88 -7.16 4.16
CA GLN A 21 -1.85 -7.19 5.28
C GLN A 21 -1.55 -6.14 6.37
N ARG A 22 -0.29 -5.71 6.50
CA ARG A 22 0.17 -4.70 7.46
C ARG A 22 -0.49 -3.33 7.27
N ASN A 23 -0.78 -2.95 6.03
CA ASN A 23 -1.41 -1.64 5.77
C ASN A 23 -2.90 -1.66 6.14
N VAL A 24 -3.53 -2.82 6.05
CA VAL A 24 -4.94 -3.00 6.43
C VAL A 24 -5.14 -2.80 7.93
N THR A 25 -4.29 -3.42 8.76
CA THR A 25 -4.36 -3.28 10.21
C THR A 25 -4.01 -1.87 10.67
N ALA A 26 -2.99 -1.26 10.06
CA ALA A 26 -2.60 0.12 10.35
C ALA A 26 -3.74 1.14 10.07
N ASN A 27 -4.48 0.96 8.97
CA ASN A 27 -5.57 1.86 8.60
C ASN A 27 -6.79 1.73 9.54
N VAL A 28 -7.09 0.52 10.02
CA VAL A 28 -8.13 0.28 11.04
C VAL A 28 -7.72 0.95 12.35
N LEU A 29 -6.46 0.78 12.77
CA LEU A 29 -5.95 1.38 14.00
C LEU A 29 -5.96 2.92 13.97
N ARG A 30 -5.57 3.53 12.84
CA ARG A 30 -5.64 5.00 12.66
C ARG A 30 -7.08 5.53 12.80
N ALA A 31 -8.05 4.86 12.20
CA ALA A 31 -9.46 5.21 12.37
C ALA A 31 -9.92 5.07 13.83
N ALA A 32 -9.46 4.02 14.52
CA ALA A 32 -9.76 3.81 15.93
C ALA A 32 -9.23 4.96 16.79
N LEU A 33 -7.95 5.29 16.64
CA LEU A 33 -7.31 6.37 17.40
C LEU A 33 -8.00 7.73 17.19
N ALA A 34 -8.34 8.07 15.94
CA ALA A 34 -9.01 9.33 15.64
C ALA A 34 -10.39 9.45 16.33
N GLN A 35 -11.16 8.35 16.36
CA GLN A 35 -12.46 8.39 17.04
C GLN A 35 -12.33 8.31 18.56
N PHE A 36 -11.38 7.56 19.10
CA PHE A 36 -11.08 7.58 20.53
C PHE A 36 -10.69 8.98 21.00
N ALA A 37 -9.89 9.72 20.22
CA ALA A 37 -9.57 11.11 20.50
C ALA A 37 -10.82 12.00 20.48
N MET A 38 -11.68 11.87 19.46
CA MET A 38 -12.92 12.65 19.38
C MET A 38 -13.88 12.33 20.55
N LEU A 39 -14.00 11.05 20.93
CA LEU A 39 -14.79 10.64 22.09
C LEU A 39 -14.23 11.19 23.39
N ALA A 40 -12.91 11.16 23.57
CA ALA A 40 -12.28 11.73 24.76
C ALA A 40 -12.60 13.24 24.87
N ILE A 41 -12.54 13.98 23.76
CA ILE A 41 -12.90 15.40 23.71
C ILE A 41 -14.38 15.60 24.07
N ILE A 42 -15.29 14.79 23.51
CA ILE A 42 -16.73 14.88 23.79
C ILE A 42 -17.03 14.56 25.26
N VAL A 43 -16.45 13.48 25.79
CA VAL A 43 -16.66 13.03 27.18
C VAL A 43 -16.13 14.04 28.19
N VAL A 44 -14.95 14.62 27.94
CA VAL A 44 -14.34 15.64 28.81
C VAL A 44 -15.03 17.00 28.64
N GLY A 45 -15.30 17.41 27.41
CA GLY A 45 -15.79 18.74 27.05
C GLY A 45 -17.26 18.97 27.38
N LEU A 46 -18.13 17.97 27.22
CA LEU A 46 -19.56 18.13 27.48
C LEU A 46 -19.94 17.88 28.94
N LYS A 47 -19.00 17.46 29.82
CA LYS A 47 -19.26 17.04 31.22
C LYS A 47 -20.52 16.18 31.39
N GLY A 48 -20.92 15.48 30.33
CA GLY A 48 -22.20 14.79 30.26
C GLY A 48 -22.09 13.47 31.00
N TYR A 49 -22.66 13.39 32.21
CA TYR A 49 -22.83 12.15 32.96
C TYR A 49 -23.86 11.19 32.32
N TYR A 50 -24.35 11.50 31.12
CA TYR A 50 -25.43 10.77 30.46
C TYR A 50 -25.05 9.36 30.00
N TYR A 51 -23.76 9.05 29.82
CA TYR A 51 -23.32 7.73 29.36
C TYR A 51 -22.34 7.08 30.34
N SER A 52 -22.60 5.80 30.66
CA SER A 52 -21.68 4.99 31.45
C SER A 52 -20.34 4.83 30.73
N ARG A 53 -19.23 5.09 31.43
CA ARG A 53 -17.87 4.91 30.90
C ARG A 53 -17.62 3.46 30.48
N VAL A 54 -18.15 2.51 31.24
CA VAL A 54 -18.06 1.07 30.96
C VAL A 54 -18.84 0.73 29.69
N PHE A 55 -20.02 1.32 29.51
CA PHE A 55 -20.80 1.17 28.28
C PHE A 55 -20.02 1.71 27.06
N LEU A 56 -19.44 2.91 27.16
CA LEU A 56 -18.65 3.50 26.09
C LEU A 56 -17.44 2.62 25.72
N ALA A 57 -16.67 2.20 26.73
CA ALA A 57 -15.48 1.38 26.52
C ALA A 57 -15.81 0.02 25.88
N SER A 58 -16.86 -0.66 26.37
CA SER A 58 -17.29 -1.94 25.81
C SER A 58 -17.83 -1.81 24.39
N TYR A 59 -18.66 -0.79 24.13
CA TYR A 59 -19.20 -0.52 22.79
C TYR A 59 -18.11 -0.30 21.75
N PHE A 60 -17.15 0.60 22.01
CA PHE A 60 -16.08 0.88 21.04
C PHE A 60 -15.12 -0.29 20.87
N SER A 61 -14.79 -1.00 21.96
CA SER A 61 -13.94 -2.20 21.87
C SER A 61 -14.59 -3.27 20.99
N LEU A 62 -15.90 -3.49 21.16
CA LEU A 62 -16.65 -4.45 20.35
C LEU A 62 -16.77 -4.00 18.89
N LEU A 63 -17.11 -2.73 18.65
CA LEU A 63 -17.24 -2.15 17.31
C LEU A 63 -15.93 -2.30 16.51
N TYR A 64 -14.80 -1.90 17.10
CA TYR A 64 -13.50 -1.98 16.45
C TYR A 64 -12.96 -3.41 16.37
N GLY A 65 -13.24 -4.26 17.36
CA GLY A 65 -12.93 -5.68 17.31
C GLY A 65 -13.62 -6.36 16.14
N ILE A 66 -14.93 -6.13 15.98
CA ILE A 66 -15.71 -6.65 14.85
C ILE A 66 -15.23 -6.06 13.52
N ALA A 67 -15.00 -4.75 13.44
CA ALA A 67 -14.51 -4.11 12.21
C ALA A 67 -13.15 -4.65 11.77
N TRP A 68 -12.24 -4.89 12.73
CA TRP A 68 -10.93 -5.49 12.47
C TRP A 68 -11.05 -6.93 11.99
N LEU A 69 -11.83 -7.78 12.68
CA LEU A 69 -12.08 -9.17 12.28
C LEU A 69 -12.75 -9.26 10.91
N TYR A 70 -13.78 -8.46 10.66
CA TYR A 70 -14.45 -8.37 9.37
C TYR A 70 -13.46 -8.01 8.26
N ARG A 71 -12.58 -7.03 8.51
CA ARG A 71 -11.61 -6.59 7.51
C ARG A 71 -10.55 -7.67 7.22
N LEU A 72 -10.06 -8.37 8.25
CA LEU A 72 -9.16 -9.51 8.07
C LEU A 72 -9.83 -10.62 7.25
N PHE A 73 -11.07 -10.97 7.59
CA PHE A 73 -11.84 -11.97 6.88
C PHE A 73 -12.09 -11.58 5.42
N LEU A 74 -12.53 -10.34 5.17
CA LEU A 74 -12.77 -9.82 3.82
C LEU A 74 -11.51 -9.86 2.96
N VAL A 75 -10.38 -9.41 3.48
CA VAL A 75 -9.11 -9.41 2.74
C VAL A 75 -8.65 -10.84 2.45
N GLN A 76 -8.77 -11.75 3.42
CA GLN A 76 -8.44 -13.16 3.22
C GLN A 76 -9.35 -13.81 2.17
N TYR A 77 -10.65 -13.52 2.23
CA TYR A 77 -11.62 -13.98 1.24
C TYR A 77 -11.27 -13.47 -0.16
N LEU A 78 -11.06 -12.16 -0.33
CA LEU A 78 -10.70 -11.57 -1.62
C LEU A 78 -9.40 -12.16 -2.17
N ARG A 79 -8.37 -12.34 -1.33
CA ARG A 79 -7.11 -12.97 -1.75
C ARG A 79 -7.32 -14.41 -2.21
N ASN A 80 -8.12 -15.19 -1.49
CA ASN A 80 -8.46 -16.56 -1.92
C ASN A 80 -9.21 -16.58 -3.25
N GLN A 81 -10.11 -15.61 -3.48
CA GLN A 81 -10.84 -15.52 -4.74
C GLN A 81 -9.93 -15.11 -5.90
N MET A 82 -9.00 -14.18 -5.68
CA MET A 82 -7.97 -13.80 -6.66
C MET A 82 -6.98 -14.92 -6.93
N ALA A 83 -6.58 -15.69 -5.91
CA ALA A 83 -5.76 -16.88 -6.07
C ALA A 83 -6.44 -17.95 -6.95
N ARG A 84 -7.78 -17.99 -6.94
CA ARG A 84 -8.60 -18.85 -7.81
C ARG A 84 -8.83 -18.28 -9.22
N GLY A 85 -8.19 -17.17 -9.59
CA GLY A 85 -8.34 -16.54 -10.91
C GLY A 85 -9.50 -15.55 -11.04
N LYS A 86 -10.28 -15.30 -9.98
CA LYS A 86 -11.41 -14.34 -10.03
C LYS A 86 -10.93 -12.93 -9.73
N TRP A 87 -11.47 -11.93 -10.40
CA TRP A 87 -11.17 -10.51 -10.13
C TRP A 87 -9.67 -10.15 -10.24
N GLN A 88 -8.96 -10.85 -11.12
CA GLN A 88 -7.59 -10.49 -11.49
C GLN A 88 -7.62 -9.41 -12.58
N ARG A 89 -6.73 -8.43 -12.47
CA ARG A 89 -6.45 -7.48 -13.54
C ARG A 89 -5.52 -8.13 -14.55
N THR A 90 -5.91 -8.05 -15.81
CA THR A 90 -5.14 -8.61 -16.91
C THR A 90 -4.14 -7.58 -17.41
N TYR A 91 -2.91 -8.03 -17.66
CA TYR A 91 -1.89 -7.14 -18.19
C TYR A 91 -1.06 -7.78 -19.29
N VAL A 92 -0.57 -6.92 -20.18
CA VAL A 92 0.32 -7.26 -21.29
C VAL A 92 1.66 -6.56 -21.09
N LEU A 93 2.77 -7.26 -21.37
CA LEU A 93 4.12 -6.71 -21.27
C LEU A 93 4.61 -6.23 -22.65
N ALA A 94 5.09 -5.00 -22.75
CA ALA A 94 5.75 -4.50 -23.95
C ALA A 94 7.26 -4.40 -23.69
N GLY A 95 8.04 -5.36 -24.19
CA GLY A 95 9.49 -5.45 -24.01
C GLY A 95 9.91 -6.45 -22.94
N THR A 96 11.19 -6.80 -22.94
CA THR A 96 11.77 -7.81 -22.05
C THR A 96 13.04 -7.30 -21.40
N HIS A 97 13.14 -7.42 -20.08
CA HIS A 97 14.35 -7.23 -19.28
C HIS A 97 14.20 -7.96 -17.94
N ALA A 98 15.25 -7.97 -17.13
CA ALA A 98 15.31 -8.76 -15.90
C ALA A 98 14.15 -8.47 -14.92
N THR A 99 13.78 -7.19 -14.73
CA THR A 99 12.66 -6.82 -13.85
C THR A 99 11.30 -7.20 -14.43
N ALA A 100 11.12 -7.17 -15.76
CA ALA A 100 9.89 -7.61 -16.41
C ALA A 100 9.67 -9.13 -16.25
N GLU A 101 10.74 -9.91 -16.37
CA GLU A 101 10.71 -11.36 -16.12
C GLU A 101 10.45 -11.67 -14.63
N ALA A 102 11.06 -10.92 -13.73
CA ALA A 102 10.80 -11.05 -12.30
C ALA A 102 9.33 -10.72 -11.95
N LEU A 103 8.75 -9.68 -12.56
CA LEU A 103 7.33 -9.34 -12.39
C LEU A 103 6.45 -10.48 -12.88
N ARG A 104 6.70 -10.99 -14.09
CA ARG A 104 5.97 -12.13 -14.66
C ARG A 104 6.01 -13.33 -13.72
N THR A 105 7.22 -13.75 -13.34
CA THR A 105 7.45 -14.87 -12.40
C THR A 105 6.71 -14.65 -11.08
N LEU A 106 6.73 -13.42 -10.54
CA LEU A 106 6.04 -13.08 -9.30
C LEU A 106 4.52 -13.17 -9.41
N THR A 107 3.93 -12.71 -10.53
CA THR A 107 2.47 -12.82 -10.74
C THR A 107 2.01 -14.25 -10.99
N GLU A 108 2.83 -15.07 -11.65
CA GLU A 108 2.58 -16.50 -11.86
C GLU A 108 2.66 -17.27 -10.54
N LEU A 109 3.66 -16.98 -9.69
CA LEU A 109 3.84 -17.62 -8.38
C LEU A 109 2.84 -17.15 -7.32
N ARG A 110 2.35 -15.90 -7.42
CA ARG A 110 1.44 -15.28 -6.44
C ARG A 110 0.18 -14.71 -7.11
N PRO A 111 -0.75 -15.56 -7.58
CA PRO A 111 -2.00 -15.13 -8.21
C PRO A 111 -2.93 -14.33 -7.26
N GLU A 112 -2.74 -14.50 -5.95
CA GLU A 112 -3.39 -13.73 -4.89
C GLU A 112 -3.14 -12.21 -4.93
N LEU A 113 -2.14 -11.75 -5.69
CA LEU A 113 -1.88 -10.32 -5.90
C LEU A 113 -2.96 -9.68 -6.77
N GLY A 114 -3.74 -10.48 -7.50
CA GLY A 114 -4.82 -10.00 -8.36
C GLY A 114 -4.34 -9.51 -9.72
N TRP A 115 -3.22 -10.04 -10.22
CA TRP A 115 -2.66 -9.71 -11.54
C TRP A 115 -2.49 -10.99 -12.35
N SER A 116 -2.81 -10.91 -13.64
CA SER A 116 -2.73 -12.03 -14.57
C SER A 116 -2.01 -11.61 -15.85
N TYR A 117 -0.95 -12.33 -16.19
CA TYR A 117 -0.17 -12.10 -17.41
C TYR A 117 -0.90 -12.73 -18.61
N GLN A 118 -1.24 -11.91 -19.61
CA GLN A 118 -1.89 -12.39 -20.84
C GLN A 118 -0.94 -12.62 -22.02
N GLY A 119 0.19 -11.93 -22.07
CA GLY A 119 1.13 -12.06 -23.17
C GLY A 119 2.05 -10.87 -23.35
N THR A 120 2.84 -10.93 -24.41
CA THR A 120 3.76 -9.87 -24.81
C THR A 120 3.17 -9.07 -25.96
N PHE A 121 3.28 -7.75 -25.90
CA PHE A 121 2.85 -6.84 -26.94
C PHE A 121 3.84 -6.87 -28.12
N GLU A 122 3.36 -7.39 -29.25
CA GLU A 122 4.10 -7.42 -30.52
C GLU A 122 3.46 -6.51 -31.58
N GLY A 123 2.84 -5.40 -31.16
CA GLY A 123 2.20 -4.44 -32.08
C GLY A 123 0.78 -4.82 -32.52
N LYS A 124 0.20 -5.91 -31.98
CA LYS A 124 -1.19 -6.31 -32.23
C LYS A 124 -2.12 -5.86 -31.11
N MET A 125 -3.37 -5.59 -31.48
CA MET A 125 -4.41 -5.19 -30.53
C MET A 125 -4.79 -6.36 -29.63
N THR A 126 -4.40 -6.22 -28.36
CA THR A 126 -4.62 -7.24 -27.32
C THR A 126 -5.58 -6.65 -26.30
N ALA A 127 -6.67 -7.37 -26.01
CA ALA A 127 -7.67 -6.91 -25.05
C ALA A 127 -7.21 -7.22 -23.62
N ALA A 128 -6.62 -6.23 -22.95
CA ALA A 128 -6.21 -6.31 -21.56
C ALA A 128 -6.58 -5.03 -20.79
N ASP A 129 -6.62 -5.11 -19.46
CA ASP A 129 -6.94 -3.95 -18.62
C ASP A 129 -5.77 -2.95 -18.54
N GLU A 130 -4.53 -3.47 -18.49
CA GLU A 130 -3.32 -2.67 -18.32
C GLU A 130 -2.19 -3.09 -19.28
N LEU A 131 -1.42 -2.12 -19.78
CA LEU A 131 -0.22 -2.35 -20.58
C LEU A 131 1.00 -1.87 -19.78
N ILE A 132 1.92 -2.79 -19.51
CA ILE A 132 3.16 -2.52 -18.78
C ILE A 132 4.31 -2.46 -19.79
N CYS A 133 4.90 -1.28 -19.98
CA CYS A 133 5.99 -1.05 -20.89
C CYS A 133 7.34 -1.17 -20.19
N ALA A 134 8.15 -2.10 -20.67
CA ALA A 134 9.50 -2.43 -20.24
C ALA A 134 10.59 -1.76 -21.11
N HIS A 135 10.17 -1.07 -22.18
CA HIS A 135 11.10 -0.31 -23.03
C HIS A 135 11.47 1.03 -22.40
N ALA A 136 12.73 1.45 -22.56
CA ALA A 136 13.17 2.75 -22.09
C ALA A 136 12.40 3.90 -22.78
N PRO A 137 12.11 5.01 -22.06
CA PRO A 137 11.46 6.17 -22.65
C PRO A 137 12.26 6.71 -23.84
N GLY A 138 11.57 7.15 -24.90
CA GLY A 138 12.20 7.66 -26.12
C GLY A 138 12.62 6.60 -27.14
N THR A 139 12.41 5.31 -26.85
CA THR A 139 12.56 4.25 -27.85
C THR A 139 11.31 4.10 -28.70
N SER A 140 11.44 3.62 -29.94
CA SER A 140 10.29 3.36 -30.83
C SER A 140 9.30 2.36 -30.23
N GLY A 141 9.79 1.36 -29.48
CA GLY A 141 8.96 0.40 -28.76
C GLY A 141 8.11 1.04 -27.66
N TYR A 142 8.65 2.04 -26.96
CA TYR A 142 7.91 2.80 -25.95
C TYR A 142 6.78 3.62 -26.56
N GLU A 143 7.05 4.33 -27.66
CA GLU A 143 6.03 5.12 -28.36
C GLU A 143 4.94 4.24 -28.96
N ALA A 144 5.31 3.08 -29.54
CA ALA A 144 4.35 2.11 -30.07
C ALA A 144 3.43 1.57 -28.96
N ALA A 145 4.00 1.21 -27.81
CA ALA A 145 3.25 0.73 -26.64
C ALA A 145 2.31 1.81 -26.07
N THR A 146 2.79 3.06 -26.00
CA THR A 146 2.02 4.21 -25.49
C THR A 146 0.87 4.55 -26.42
N GLY A 147 1.12 4.64 -27.73
CA GLY A 147 0.08 4.89 -28.73
C GLY A 147 -0.96 3.78 -28.77
N HIS A 148 -0.54 2.54 -28.55
CA HIS A 148 -1.45 1.40 -28.45
C HIS A 148 -2.33 1.44 -27.19
N ALA A 149 -1.72 1.69 -26.02
CA ALA A 149 -2.48 1.81 -24.78
C ALA A 149 -3.50 2.95 -24.85
N LEU A 150 -3.14 4.07 -25.48
CA LEU A 150 -4.04 5.20 -25.67
C LEU A 150 -5.21 4.86 -26.60
N SER A 151 -4.97 4.22 -27.75
CA SER A 151 -6.02 3.89 -28.71
C SER A 151 -6.96 2.78 -28.23
N ALA A 152 -6.45 1.83 -27.45
CA ALA A 152 -7.23 0.75 -26.85
C ALA A 152 -7.89 1.15 -25.51
N GLY A 153 -7.61 2.35 -24.97
CA GLY A 153 -8.14 2.79 -23.68
C GLY A 153 -7.58 2.01 -22.47
N MET A 154 -6.40 1.41 -22.62
CA MET A 154 -5.74 0.63 -21.57
C MET A 154 -4.95 1.52 -20.61
N ARG A 155 -4.79 1.09 -19.36
CA ARG A 155 -3.93 1.81 -18.41
C ARG A 155 -2.46 1.53 -18.73
N PHE A 156 -1.73 2.56 -19.12
CA PHE A 156 -0.29 2.48 -19.35
C PHE A 156 0.53 2.59 -18.05
N ARG A 157 1.54 1.74 -17.88
CA ARG A 157 2.55 1.85 -16.82
C ARG A 157 3.95 1.58 -17.37
N PHE A 158 4.91 2.42 -17.01
CA PHE A 158 6.32 2.17 -17.31
C PHE A 158 6.97 1.34 -16.20
N LEU A 159 7.73 0.32 -16.59
CA LEU A 159 8.53 -0.54 -15.72
C LEU A 159 10.01 -0.35 -16.08
N PRO A 160 10.80 0.33 -15.22
CA PRO A 160 12.23 0.50 -15.47
C PRO A 160 13.00 -0.81 -15.25
N ASP A 161 14.10 -0.98 -15.99
CA ASP A 161 15.02 -2.08 -15.76
C ASP A 161 15.94 -1.80 -14.57
N MET A 162 15.82 -2.63 -13.54
CA MET A 162 16.64 -2.57 -12.33
C MET A 162 17.78 -3.61 -12.35
N GLY A 163 17.87 -4.43 -13.40
CA GLY A 163 18.87 -5.49 -13.55
C GLY A 163 18.54 -6.79 -12.78
N PRO A 164 19.36 -7.84 -12.95
CA PRO A 164 19.04 -9.21 -12.50
C PRO A 164 19.27 -9.49 -11.02
N LYS A 165 20.12 -8.71 -10.34
CA LYS A 165 20.35 -8.83 -8.89
C LYS A 165 19.38 -7.99 -8.06
N TYR A 166 18.36 -7.46 -8.71
CA TYR A 166 17.37 -6.62 -8.07
C TYR A 166 16.31 -7.46 -7.36
N ALA A 167 16.43 -7.56 -6.04
CA ALA A 167 15.42 -8.19 -5.20
C ALA A 167 15.22 -7.35 -3.93
N GLY A 168 14.16 -6.54 -3.88
CA GLY A 168 13.84 -5.78 -2.67
C GLY A 168 12.83 -4.65 -2.86
N GLN A 169 12.41 -4.07 -1.74
CA GLN A 169 11.68 -2.81 -1.70
C GLN A 169 12.68 -1.69 -1.98
N MET A 170 12.71 -1.10 -3.18
CA MET A 170 13.37 0.19 -3.35
C MET A 170 12.47 1.32 -2.94
N PHE A 171 13.11 2.29 -2.31
CA PHE A 171 12.45 3.50 -1.89
C PHE A 171 12.63 4.50 -3.02
N LEU A 172 11.50 4.93 -3.56
CA LEU A 172 11.44 6.03 -4.50
C LEU A 172 11.52 7.31 -3.70
N GLU A 173 12.64 7.99 -3.81
CA GLU A 173 12.87 9.33 -3.29
C GLU A 173 12.74 10.30 -4.45
N ASN A 174 12.08 11.43 -4.24
CA ASN A 174 11.92 12.44 -5.28
C ASN A 174 12.86 13.60 -5.00
N LEU A 175 13.85 13.81 -5.87
CA LEU A 175 14.76 14.95 -5.79
C LEU A 175 14.39 15.93 -6.91
N GLU A 176 13.79 17.07 -6.54
CA GLU A 176 13.37 18.13 -7.47
C GLU A 176 12.50 17.65 -8.65
N GLY A 177 11.70 16.59 -8.45
CA GLY A 177 10.85 16.02 -9.51
C GLY A 177 11.47 14.81 -10.22
N ILE A 178 12.72 14.46 -9.93
CA ILE A 178 13.39 13.28 -10.47
C ILE A 178 13.25 12.12 -9.49
N PRO A 179 12.69 10.96 -9.92
CA PRO A 179 12.63 9.77 -9.09
C PRO A 179 14.04 9.15 -8.97
N LEU A 180 14.57 9.16 -7.76
CA LEU A 180 15.77 8.44 -7.36
C LEU A 180 15.37 7.16 -6.65
N PHE A 181 16.08 6.06 -6.95
CA PHE A 181 15.89 4.80 -6.27
C PHE A 181 17.04 4.54 -5.30
N SER A 182 16.73 4.46 -4.01
CA SER A 182 17.71 4.12 -2.97
C SER A 182 17.59 2.63 -2.58
N HIS A 183 18.75 1.95 -2.47
CA HIS A 183 18.79 0.53 -2.12
C HIS A 183 18.52 0.27 -0.63
N ARG A 184 18.81 1.24 0.24
CA ARG A 184 18.61 1.15 1.69
C ARG A 184 17.94 2.41 2.20
N ARG A 185 16.90 2.25 3.02
CA ARG A 185 16.35 3.37 3.82
C ARG A 185 17.32 3.72 4.92
N GLU A 186 17.67 4.99 5.01
CA GLU A 186 18.43 5.50 6.14
C GLU A 186 17.61 5.32 7.44
N PRO A 187 18.13 4.61 8.46
CA PRO A 187 17.32 4.28 9.63
C PRO A 187 16.85 5.52 10.39
N LEU A 188 17.60 6.64 10.30
CA LEU A 188 17.29 7.91 10.95
C LEU A 188 16.38 8.82 10.10
N SER A 189 16.17 8.55 8.82
CA SER A 189 15.19 9.31 8.03
C SER A 189 13.75 8.97 8.46
N ASN A 190 13.53 7.76 9.02
CA ASN A 190 12.28 7.40 9.65
C ASN A 190 12.12 8.16 10.98
N TRP A 191 11.11 9.02 11.06
CA TRP A 191 10.85 9.85 12.24
C TRP A 191 10.68 9.03 13.53
N SER A 192 10.06 7.85 13.48
CA SER A 192 9.89 6.98 14.66
C SER A 192 11.23 6.47 15.21
N ASN A 193 12.14 6.04 14.33
CA ASN A 193 13.46 5.58 14.71
C ASN A 193 14.33 6.73 15.21
N ALA A 194 14.24 7.90 14.57
CA ALA A 194 14.92 9.11 15.01
C ALA A 194 14.43 9.54 16.41
N PHE A 195 13.12 9.47 16.65
CA PHE A 195 12.54 9.76 17.96
C PHE A 195 12.99 8.76 19.02
N LEU A 196 12.97 7.46 18.73
CA LEU A 196 13.44 6.41 19.65
C LEU A 196 14.91 6.60 20.00
N LYS A 197 15.75 6.95 19.01
CA LYS A 197 17.17 7.29 19.22
C LYS A 197 17.30 8.49 20.15
N ARG A 198 16.47 9.53 19.97
CA ARG A 198 16.51 10.73 20.80
C ARG A 198 16.11 10.45 22.26
N ILE A 199 15.11 9.59 22.46
CA ILE A 199 14.76 9.10 23.80
C ILE A 199 15.93 8.33 24.41
N PHE A 200 16.50 7.38 23.67
CA PHE A 200 17.64 6.60 24.14
C PHE A 200 18.82 7.49 24.55
N ASP A 201 19.11 8.53 23.76
CA ASP A 201 20.17 9.49 24.05
C ASP A 201 19.89 10.27 25.34
N VAL A 202 18.67 10.81 25.50
CA VAL A 202 18.29 11.53 26.72
C VAL A 202 18.35 10.64 27.95
N PHE A 203 17.83 9.41 27.87
CA PHE A 203 17.85 8.46 28.99
C PHE A 203 19.28 8.06 29.37
N THR A 204 20.12 7.76 28.38
CA THR A 204 21.52 7.36 28.62
C THR A 204 22.32 8.51 29.22
N SER A 205 22.14 9.73 28.70
CA SER A 205 22.77 10.93 29.26
C SER A 205 22.30 11.24 30.68
N LEU A 206 21.00 11.07 30.98
CA LEU A 206 20.47 11.29 32.32
C LEU A 206 21.01 10.25 33.31
N LEU A 207 21.07 8.97 32.91
CA LEU A 207 21.63 7.89 33.72
C LEU A 207 23.09 8.20 34.11
N LEU A 208 23.91 8.59 33.12
CA LEU A 208 25.32 8.94 33.32
C LEU A 208 25.56 10.17 34.20
N LEU A 209 24.60 11.08 34.31
CA LEU A 209 24.72 12.27 35.17
C LEU A 209 24.34 12.00 36.63
N VAL A 210 23.54 10.96 36.88
CA VAL A 210 23.05 10.60 38.22
C VAL A 210 23.98 9.58 38.89
N THR A 211 24.69 8.76 38.11
CA THR A 211 25.73 7.82 38.58
C THR A 211 27.10 8.47 38.65
#